data_AF-A0A259PPU6-F1
#
_entry.id   AF-A0A259PPU6-F1
#
_cell.length_a   1.000
_cell.length_b   1.000
_cell.length_c   1.000
_cell.angle_alpha   90.00
_cell.angle_beta   90.00
_cell.angle_gamma   90.00
#
_symmetry.space_group_name_H-M   'P 1'
#
loop_
_entity.id
_entity.type
_entity.pdbx_description
1 polymer ?
#
loop_
_entity_poly.entity_id
_entity_poly.type
_entity_poly.pdbx_seq_one_letter_code
_entity_poly.pdbx_strand_id
1 'polypeptide(L)' 'PLLVRAHLAACPPVAHAEVLARVHYRTQAAAGFGAVRELCDLLLVAQGAYRGLLEQAIAGD' A
#
# COMPACT_ATOMS: atom_id res chain seq x y z
N PRO A 1 16.15 10.68 6.32
CA PRO A 1 15.08 10.58 5.30
C PRO A 1 14.64 9.12 5.08
N LEU A 2 13.47 8.73 5.63
CA LEU A 2 12.99 7.33 5.62
C LEU A 2 12.62 6.84 4.22
N LEU A 3 11.88 7.64 3.44
CA LEU A 3 11.36 7.24 2.13
C LEU A 3 12.45 6.84 1.13
N VAL A 4 13.56 7.58 1.07
CA VAL A 4 14.66 7.30 0.13
C VAL A 4 15.54 6.10 0.54
N ARG A 5 15.35 5.58 1.74
CA ARG A 5 16.08 4.42 2.27
C ARG A 5 15.24 3.15 2.25
N ALA A 6 13.93 3.27 2.08
CA ALA A 6 13.03 2.14 2.04
C ALA A 6 13.14 1.44 0.67
N HIS A 7 13.21 0.11 0.67
CA HIS A 7 13.20 -0.67 -0.57
C HIS A 7 11.89 -0.54 -1.35
N LEU A 8 10.78 -0.34 -0.63
CA LEU A 8 9.51 0.07 -1.19
C LEU A 8 9.03 1.30 -0.42
N ALA A 9 8.76 2.37 -1.15
CA ALA A 9 8.30 3.64 -0.61
C ALA A 9 7.03 3.98 -1.35
N ALA A 10 5.98 4.35 -0.62
CA ALA A 10 4.68 4.63 -1.18
C ALA A 10 4.03 5.86 -0.55
N CYS A 11 3.16 6.52 -1.29
CA CYS A 11 2.36 7.62 -0.79
C CYS A 11 1.02 7.77 -1.52
N PRO A 12 0.04 8.49 -0.94
CA PRO A 12 -1.21 8.82 -1.61
C PRO A 12 -1.07 9.95 -2.65
N PRO A 13 -2.04 10.12 -3.56
CA PRO A 13 -1.97 11.10 -4.66
C PRO A 13 -1.73 12.55 -4.24
N VAL A 14 -2.25 12.94 -3.08
CA VAL A 14 -2.20 14.32 -2.54
C VAL A 14 -1.03 14.56 -1.58
N ALA A 15 -0.03 13.68 -1.55
CA ALA A 15 1.20 13.92 -0.81
C ALA A 15 1.98 15.13 -1.36
N HIS A 16 2.85 15.71 -0.53
CA HIS A 16 3.71 16.82 -0.93
C HIS A 16 4.53 16.47 -2.20
N ALA A 17 4.75 17.44 -3.10
CA ALA A 17 5.41 17.20 -4.40
C ALA A 17 6.77 16.50 -4.26
N GLU A 18 7.59 16.91 -3.29
CA GLU A 18 8.87 16.25 -3.00
C GLU A 18 8.73 14.77 -2.56
N VAL A 19 7.63 14.41 -1.92
CA VAL A 19 7.34 13.00 -1.58
C VAL A 19 6.94 12.24 -2.85
N LEU A 20 6.06 12.80 -3.66
CA LEU A 20 5.62 12.20 -4.93
C LEU A 20 6.81 11.89 -5.86
N ALA A 21 7.80 12.78 -5.90
CA ALA A 21 9.00 12.62 -6.71
C ALA A 21 9.96 11.52 -6.21
N ARG A 22 9.76 10.96 -5.01
CA ARG A 22 10.71 10.04 -4.35
C ARG A 22 10.14 8.66 -4.05
N VAL A 23 8.85 8.44 -4.24
CA VAL A 23 8.22 7.14 -3.96
C VAL A 23 8.25 6.21 -5.16
N HIS A 24 8.26 4.92 -4.90
CA HIS A 24 8.20 3.87 -5.90
C HIS A 24 6.76 3.58 -6.34
N TYR A 25 5.80 3.72 -5.41
CA TYR A 25 4.40 3.44 -5.65
C TYR A 25 3.51 4.60 -5.20
N ARG A 26 2.56 4.99 -6.02
CA ARG A 26 1.53 5.96 -5.66
C ARG A 26 0.21 5.22 -5.63
N THR A 27 -0.49 5.27 -4.50
CA THR A 27 -1.80 4.63 -4.40
C THR A 27 -2.79 5.37 -5.30
N GLN A 28 -3.82 4.69 -5.77
CA GLN A 28 -4.93 5.34 -6.46
C GLN A 28 -5.89 5.99 -5.44
N ALA A 29 -6.18 5.28 -4.35
CA ALA A 29 -6.98 5.81 -3.27
C ALA A 29 -6.28 6.97 -2.55
N ALA A 30 -7.08 7.96 -2.14
CA ALA A 30 -6.62 9.06 -1.31
C ALA A 30 -6.38 8.63 0.15
N ALA A 31 -5.61 9.44 0.89
CA ALA A 31 -5.41 9.24 2.33
C ALA A 31 -6.77 9.25 3.06
N GLY A 32 -7.00 8.28 3.95
CA GLY A 32 -8.28 8.09 4.63
C GLY A 32 -9.37 7.38 3.81
N PHE A 33 -9.14 7.18 2.50
CA PHE A 33 -10.09 6.52 1.60
C PHE A 33 -9.56 5.16 1.11
N GLY A 34 -8.68 4.52 1.88
CA GLY A 34 -8.15 3.19 1.56
C GLY A 34 -6.73 3.15 0.99
N ALA A 35 -5.99 4.27 0.93
CA ALA A 35 -4.60 4.28 0.44
C ALA A 35 -3.70 3.21 1.10
N VAL A 36 -3.73 3.12 2.43
CA VAL A 36 -2.93 2.12 3.16
C VAL A 36 -3.45 0.71 2.88
N ARG A 37 -4.77 0.52 2.80
CA ARG A 37 -5.37 -0.78 2.48
C ARG A 37 -4.94 -1.27 1.10
N GLU A 38 -4.95 -0.40 0.11
CA GLU A 38 -4.47 -0.68 -1.25
C GLU A 38 -3.00 -1.14 -1.24
N LEU A 39 -2.13 -0.44 -0.50
CA LEU A 39 -0.73 -0.83 -0.36
C LEU A 39 -0.59 -2.19 0.36
N CYS A 40 -1.35 -2.43 1.42
CA CYS A 40 -1.36 -3.72 2.12
C CYS A 40 -1.79 -4.85 1.18
N ASP A 41 -2.85 -4.66 0.40
CA ASP A 41 -3.35 -5.65 -0.55
C ASP A 41 -2.29 -5.94 -1.63
N LEU A 42 -1.60 -4.92 -2.15
CA LEU A 42 -0.48 -5.09 -3.08
C LEU A 42 0.63 -5.97 -2.49
N LEU A 43 1.00 -5.73 -1.22
CA LEU A 43 2.02 -6.54 -0.53
C LEU A 43 1.57 -8.00 -0.34
N LEU A 44 0.32 -8.20 0.11
CA LEU A 44 -0.24 -9.53 0.31
C LEU A 44 -0.35 -10.32 -0.99
N VAL A 45 -0.71 -9.67 -2.10
CA VAL A 45 -0.75 -10.29 -3.43
C VAL A 45 0.65 -10.67 -3.88
N ALA A 46 1.62 -9.76 -3.76
CA ALA A 46 3.02 -10.02 -4.12
C ALA A 46 3.63 -11.18 -3.32
N GLN A 47 3.18 -11.40 -2.09
CA GLN A 47 3.61 -12.51 -1.23
C GLN A 47 2.79 -13.80 -1.41
N GLY A 48 1.75 -13.80 -2.27
CA GLY A 48 0.85 -14.94 -2.44
C GLY A 48 -0.06 -15.24 -1.24
N ALA A 49 -0.09 -14.35 -0.24
CA ALA A 49 -0.86 -14.53 0.99
C ALA A 49 -2.32 -14.03 0.89
N TYR A 50 -2.61 -13.14 -0.07
CA TYR A 50 -3.89 -12.44 -0.17
C TYR A 50 -5.09 -13.38 -0.17
N ARG A 51 -5.06 -14.41 -1.02
CA ARG A 51 -6.20 -15.33 -1.20
C ARG A 51 -6.55 -16.07 0.09
N GLY A 52 -5.56 -16.66 0.76
CA GLY A 52 -5.79 -17.42 1.99
C GLY A 52 -6.34 -16.55 3.11
N LEU A 53 -5.79 -15.34 3.27
CA LEU A 53 -6.27 -14.38 4.28
C LEU A 53 -7.69 -13.88 3.97
N LEU A 54 -8.02 -13.70 2.69
CA LEU A 54 -9.38 -13.31 2.28
C LEU A 54 -10.39 -14.43 2.57
N GLU A 55 -10.03 -15.68 2.27
CA GLU A 55 -10.88 -16.85 2.56
C GLU A 55 -11.15 -16.96 4.07
N GLN A 56 -10.14 -16.79 4.92
CA GLN A 56 -10.29 -16.77 6.38
C GLN A 56 -11.21 -15.64 6.86
N ALA A 57 -10.99 -14.41 6.38
CA ALA A 57 -11.79 -13.26 6.77
C ALA A 57 -13.27 -13.38 6.36
N ILE A 58 -13.56 -14.04 5.23
CA ILE A 58 -14.95 -14.30 4.80
C ILE A 58 -15.58 -15.44 5.61
N ALA A 59 -14.80 -16.44 6.01
CA ALA A 59 -15.27 -17.55 6.84
C ALA A 59 -15.60 -17.12 8.29
N GLY A 60 -15.02 -16.01 8.76
CA GLY A 60 -15.27 -15.45 10.09
C GLY A 60 -14.38 -16.00 11.20
N ASP A 61 -13.23 -16.58 10.83
CA ASP A 61 -12.21 -17.12 11.76
C ASP A 61 -11.28 -16.02 12.32
#